data_AF-A0A526Y251-F1
#
_entry.id   AF-A0A526Y251-F1
#
_cell.length_a   1.000
_cell.length_b   1.000
_cell.length_c   1.000
_cell.angle_alpha   90.00
_cell.angle_beta   90.00
_cell.angle_gamma   90.00
#
_symmetry.space_group_name_H-M   'P 1'
#
loop_
_entity.id
_entity.type
_entity.pdbx_description
1 polymer ?
#
loop_
_entity_poly.entity_id
_entity_poly.type
_entity_poly.pdbx_seq_one_letter_code
_entity_poly.pdbx_strand_id
1 'polypeptide(L)'
;AYLRRAARIVDLFRSHFFDPESWTLGEYFDAEWRPAEGEKGVWTEPGHHFEWASLLVDFTGRSGQSDLTGFARKLYASAIANGLNRATGLAYGAVSRQGLPLDLVSRSWPQAEAIKAAIALD
;
A
#
# COMPACT_ATOMS: atom_id res chain seq x y z
N ALA A 1 5.94 24.12 4.86
CA ALA A 1 7.14 23.36 4.42
C ALA A 1 6.87 21.86 4.37
N TYR A 2 6.29 21.25 5.41
CA TYR A 2 6.06 19.80 5.49
C TYR A 2 5.12 19.24 4.41
N LEU A 3 4.00 19.91 4.12
CA LEU A 3 3.07 19.45 3.07
C LEU A 3 3.73 19.37 1.67
N ARG A 4 4.65 20.30 1.36
CA ARG A 4 5.44 20.23 0.12
C ARG A 4 6.41 19.04 0.10
N ARG A 5 6.93 18.62 1.25
CA ARG A 5 7.77 17.42 1.35
C ARG A 5 6.94 16.16 1.17
N ALA A 6 5.75 16.10 1.77
CA ALA A 6 4.79 15.02 1.56
C ALA A 6 4.36 14.93 0.10
N ALA A 7 4.10 16.06 -0.57
CA ALA A 7 3.78 16.08 -2.01
C ALA A 7 4.85 15.38 -2.86
N ARG A 8 6.14 15.64 -2.61
CA ARG A 8 7.23 14.96 -3.34
C ARG A 8 7.29 13.45 -3.08
N ILE A 9 6.86 12.99 -1.90
CA ILE A 9 6.78 11.55 -1.58
C ILE A 9 5.58 10.93 -2.31
N VAL A 10 4.46 11.65 -2.40
CA VAL A 10 3.30 11.23 -3.21
C VAL A 10 3.65 11.17 -4.70
N ASP A 11 4.50 12.06 -5.19
CA ASP A 11 4.98 12.00 -6.58
C ASP A 11 5.80 10.74 -6.85
N LEU A 12 6.66 10.32 -5.91
CA LEU A 12 7.37 9.03 -5.99
C LEU A 12 6.39 7.85 -5.96
N PHE A 13 5.37 7.92 -5.10
CA PHE A 13 4.32 6.91 -5.06
C PHE A 13 3.64 6.73 -6.42
N ARG A 14 3.18 7.82 -7.03
CA ARG A 14 2.53 7.80 -8.35
C ARG A 14 3.46 7.29 -9.46
N SER A 15 4.74 7.64 -9.38
CA SER A 15 5.70 7.37 -10.47
C SER A 15 6.35 5.99 -10.38
N HIS A 16 6.51 5.45 -9.17
CA HIS A 16 7.36 4.28 -8.93
C HIS A 16 6.75 3.26 -7.99
N PHE A 17 6.09 3.68 -6.90
CA PHE A 17 5.69 2.71 -5.87
C PHE A 17 4.41 1.96 -6.23
N PHE A 18 3.45 2.68 -6.81
CA PHE A 18 2.16 2.13 -7.19
C PHE A 18 2.24 1.40 -8.52
N ASP A 19 1.83 0.14 -8.51
CA ASP A 19 1.67 -0.66 -9.72
C ASP A 19 0.22 -0.65 -10.19
N PRO A 20 -0.08 -0.06 -11.36
CA PRO A 20 -1.44 0.05 -11.86
C PRO A 20 -2.06 -1.27 -12.32
N GLU A 21 -1.25 -2.31 -12.57
CA GLU A 21 -1.75 -3.62 -13.02
C GLU A 21 -2.27 -4.47 -11.87
N SER A 22 -1.49 -4.57 -10.79
CA SER A 22 -1.84 -5.35 -9.59
C SER A 22 -2.53 -4.54 -8.49
N TRP A 23 -2.51 -3.21 -8.60
CA TRP A 23 -2.90 -2.27 -7.54
C TRP A 23 -2.13 -2.47 -6.23
N THR A 24 -0.85 -2.82 -6.34
CA THR A 24 0.02 -3.02 -5.18
C THR A 24 1.06 -1.91 -5.02
N LEU A 25 1.53 -1.74 -3.80
CA LEU A 25 2.68 -0.92 -3.43
C LEU A 25 3.93 -1.80 -3.42
N GLY A 26 4.93 -1.43 -4.23
CA GLY A 26 6.26 -2.07 -4.19
C GLY A 26 7.09 -1.59 -3.00
N GLU A 27 7.86 -2.50 -2.40
CA GLU A 27 8.65 -2.21 -1.18
C GLU A 27 10.15 -2.00 -1.48
N TYR A 28 10.68 -2.61 -2.55
CA TYR A 28 12.10 -2.61 -2.86
C TYR A 28 12.38 -2.19 -4.29
N PHE A 29 13.33 -1.27 -4.46
CA PHE A 29 13.70 -0.68 -5.74
C PHE A 29 15.22 -0.64 -5.92
N ASP A 30 15.67 -0.62 -7.16
CA ASP A 30 17.07 -0.33 -7.51
C ASP A 30 17.36 1.19 -7.54
N ALA A 31 18.59 1.57 -7.93
CA ALA A 31 19.01 2.97 -7.99
C ALA A 31 18.28 3.80 -9.06
N GLU A 32 17.62 3.13 -10.01
CA GLU A 32 16.82 3.75 -11.08
C GLU A 32 15.32 3.68 -10.81
N TRP A 33 14.91 3.34 -9.57
CA TRP A 33 13.51 3.21 -9.14
C TRP A 33 12.70 2.13 -9.88
N ARG A 34 13.37 1.11 -10.42
CA ARG A 34 12.70 -0.09 -10.92
C ARG A 34 12.53 -1.08 -9.77
N PRO A 35 11.51 -1.96 -9.78
CA PRO A 35 11.39 -3.02 -8.80
C PRO A 35 12.70 -3.81 -8.71
N ALA A 36 13.14 -4.11 -7.48
CA ALA A 36 14.38 -4.85 -7.25
C ALA A 36 14.34 -6.23 -7.94
N GLU A 37 15.49 -6.78 -8.30
CA GLU A 37 15.54 -8.11 -8.91
C GLU A 37 15.11 -9.24 -7.95
N GLY A 38 14.57 -10.32 -8.51
CA GLY A 38 14.18 -11.52 -7.77
C GLY A 38 12.96 -11.33 -6.87
N GLU A 39 12.92 -12.06 -5.76
CA GLU A 39 11.77 -12.10 -4.83
C GLU A 39 11.42 -10.71 -4.28
N LYS A 40 12.42 -9.85 -4.06
CA LYS A 40 12.20 -8.49 -3.54
C LYS A 40 11.37 -7.61 -4.46
N GLY A 41 11.47 -7.77 -5.78
CA GLY A 41 10.69 -6.96 -6.74
C GLY A 41 9.20 -7.27 -6.76
N VAL A 42 8.84 -8.48 -6.35
CA VAL A 42 7.45 -8.92 -6.24
C VAL A 42 6.91 -8.85 -4.81
N TRP A 43 7.75 -8.55 -3.82
CA TRP A 43 7.38 -8.44 -2.41
C TRP A 43 6.51 -7.21 -2.14
N THR A 44 5.36 -7.43 -1.50
CA THR A 44 4.39 -6.40 -1.12
C THR A 44 3.90 -6.65 0.30
N GLU A 45 3.71 -5.60 1.10
CA GLU A 45 3.22 -5.73 2.48
C GLU A 45 1.78 -5.18 2.60
N PRO A 46 0.76 -6.04 2.82
CA PRO A 46 -0.63 -5.58 2.94
C PRO A 46 -0.84 -4.50 4.00
N GLY A 47 -0.06 -4.56 5.10
CA GLY A 47 -0.07 -3.51 6.12
C GLY A 47 0.30 -2.13 5.58
N HIS A 48 1.33 -2.02 4.75
CA HIS A 48 1.71 -0.75 4.13
C HIS A 48 0.67 -0.28 3.11
N HIS A 49 -0.06 -1.18 2.45
CA HIS A 49 -1.16 -0.79 1.55
C HIS A 49 -2.26 -0.08 2.34
N PHE A 50 -2.65 -0.63 3.49
CA PHE A 50 -3.62 0.01 4.37
C PHE A 50 -3.11 1.35 4.90
N GLU A 51 -1.87 1.39 5.37
CA GLU A 51 -1.26 2.62 5.86
C GLU A 51 -1.25 3.72 4.78
N TRP A 52 -0.75 3.40 3.58
CA TRP A 52 -0.75 4.32 2.45
C TRP A 52 -2.14 4.77 2.05
N ALA A 53 -3.13 3.88 2.06
CA ALA A 53 -4.51 4.27 1.77
C ALA A 53 -4.99 5.38 2.73
N SER A 54 -4.74 5.25 4.03
CA SER A 54 -5.09 6.28 5.01
C SER A 54 -4.30 7.58 4.83
N LEU A 55 -3.00 7.50 4.52
CA LEU A 55 -2.13 8.67 4.30
C LEU A 55 -2.55 9.45 3.05
N LEU A 56 -2.92 8.75 1.97
CA LEU A 56 -3.39 9.37 0.73
C LEU A 56 -4.72 10.10 0.95
N VAL A 57 -5.63 9.55 1.76
CA VAL A 57 -6.87 10.25 2.14
C VAL A 57 -6.57 11.50 2.96
N ASP A 58 -5.75 11.42 4.02
CA ASP A 58 -5.41 12.60 4.84
C ASP A 58 -4.69 13.66 4.01
N PHE A 59 -3.75 13.26 3.15
CA PHE A 59 -3.06 14.18 2.26
C PHE A 59 -4.01 14.83 1.24
N THR A 60 -5.00 14.09 0.73
CA THR A 60 -6.07 14.64 -0.13
C THR A 60 -6.80 15.77 0.58
N GLY A 61 -7.26 15.54 1.82
CA GLY A 61 -7.97 16.54 2.62
C GLY A 61 -7.15 17.79 2.91
N ARG A 62 -5.83 17.65 3.08
CA ARG A 62 -4.92 18.77 3.38
C ARG A 62 -4.44 19.54 2.14
N SER A 63 -4.34 18.87 1.00
CA SER A 63 -3.74 19.44 -0.23
C SER A 63 -4.77 19.84 -1.28
N GLY A 64 -5.99 19.28 -1.22
CA GLY A 64 -7.02 19.44 -2.26
C GLY A 64 -6.81 18.58 -3.51
N GLN A 65 -5.82 17.69 -3.55
CA GLN A 65 -5.57 16.77 -4.67
C GLN A 65 -6.53 15.56 -4.62
N SER A 66 -7.73 15.73 -5.18
CA SER A 66 -8.83 14.75 -5.07
C SER A 66 -8.63 13.42 -5.80
N ASP A 67 -7.67 13.35 -6.74
CA ASP A 67 -7.39 12.14 -7.52
C ASP A 67 -6.72 11.02 -6.70
N LEU A 68 -6.17 11.35 -5.53
CA LEU A 68 -5.45 10.41 -4.67
C LEU A 68 -6.33 9.40 -3.94
N THR A 69 -7.59 9.75 -3.67
CA THR A 69 -8.56 8.81 -3.06
C THR A 69 -8.78 7.57 -3.94
N GLY A 70 -8.65 7.70 -5.26
CA GLY A 70 -8.74 6.57 -6.19
C GLY A 70 -7.63 5.53 -5.98
N PHE A 71 -6.40 5.99 -5.73
CA PHE A 71 -5.27 5.12 -5.40
C PHE A 71 -5.45 4.46 -4.03
N ALA A 72 -5.93 5.21 -3.03
CA ALA A 72 -6.20 4.69 -1.70
C ALA A 72 -7.22 3.53 -1.74
N ARG A 73 -8.32 3.68 -2.49
CA ARG A 73 -9.32 2.61 -2.67
C ARG A 73 -8.73 1.38 -3.35
N LYS A 74 -7.87 1.56 -4.36
CA LYS A 74 -7.21 0.46 -5.08
C LYS A 74 -6.26 -0.34 -4.18
N LEU A 75 -5.39 0.33 -3.43
CA LEU A 75 -4.49 -0.30 -2.46
C LEU A 75 -5.26 -1.06 -1.38
N TYR A 76 -6.30 -0.45 -0.82
CA TYR A 76 -7.13 -1.10 0.19
C TYR A 76 -7.81 -2.35 -0.37
N ALA A 77 -8.41 -2.25 -1.57
CA ALA A 77 -9.10 -3.37 -2.21
C ALA A 77 -8.16 -4.54 -2.53
N SER A 78 -6.96 -4.29 -3.05
CA SER A 78 -5.98 -5.35 -3.35
C SER A 78 -5.49 -6.02 -2.07
N ALA A 79 -5.22 -5.27 -1.01
CA ALA A 79 -4.79 -5.81 0.28
C ALA A 79 -5.88 -6.66 0.96
N ILE A 80 -7.17 -6.28 0.86
CA ILE A 80 -8.28 -7.12 1.35
C ILE A 80 -8.44 -8.38 0.51
N ALA A 81 -8.41 -8.27 -0.82
CA ALA A 81 -8.66 -9.40 -1.71
C ALA A 81 -7.54 -10.45 -1.66
N ASN A 82 -6.29 -9.99 -1.59
CA ASN A 82 -5.11 -10.82 -1.85
C ASN A 82 -4.10 -10.84 -0.69
N GLY A 83 -4.23 -9.95 0.29
CA GLY A 83 -3.27 -9.80 1.39
C GLY A 83 -3.69 -10.49 2.70
N LEU A 84 -4.89 -11.08 2.76
CA LEU A 84 -5.42 -11.69 3.98
C LEU A 84 -5.27 -13.21 3.99
N ASN A 85 -4.95 -13.74 5.16
CA ASN A 85 -5.02 -15.16 5.43
C ASN A 85 -6.49 -15.59 5.51
N ARG A 86 -6.92 -16.44 4.57
CA ARG A 86 -8.33 -16.89 4.47
C ARG A 86 -8.81 -17.68 5.68
N ALA A 87 -7.91 -18.30 6.45
CA ALA A 87 -8.29 -19.07 7.63
C ALA A 87 -8.51 -18.19 8.87
N THR A 88 -7.82 -17.06 8.98
CA THR A 88 -7.86 -16.20 10.18
C THR A 88 -8.52 -14.85 9.93
N GLY A 89 -8.64 -14.42 8.68
CA GLY A 89 -9.07 -13.07 8.29
C GLY A 89 -8.03 -11.98 8.55
N LEU A 90 -6.82 -12.33 9.01
CA LEU A 90 -5.77 -11.37 9.34
C LEU A 90 -4.84 -11.15 8.15
N ALA A 91 -4.31 -9.93 8.02
CA ALA A 91 -3.31 -9.64 7.00
C ALA A 91 -2.03 -10.46 7.22
N TYR A 92 -1.48 -10.98 6.12
CA TYR A 92 -0.14 -11.56 6.08
C TYR A 92 0.93 -10.50 6.34
N GLY A 93 2.13 -10.96 6.69
CA GLY A 93 3.31 -10.10 6.79
C GLY A 93 3.72 -9.58 5.42
N ALA A 94 3.61 -10.44 4.40
CA ALA A 94 3.86 -10.10 3.01
C ALA A 94 3.19 -11.09 2.04
N VAL A 95 2.87 -10.59 0.85
CA VAL A 95 2.38 -11.36 -0.29
C VAL A 95 3.13 -10.93 -1.56
N SER A 96 3.12 -11.76 -2.60
CA SER A 96 3.55 -11.33 -3.93
C SER A 96 2.56 -10.35 -4.55
N ARG A 97 2.95 -9.65 -5.63
CA ARG A 97 2.03 -8.81 -6.42
C ARG A 97 0.76 -9.53 -6.90
N GLN A 98 0.81 -10.86 -7.01
CA GLN A 98 -0.32 -11.71 -7.41
C GLN A 98 -1.05 -12.35 -6.21
N GLY A 99 -0.71 -11.96 -4.97
CA GLY A 99 -1.36 -12.46 -3.76
C GLY A 99 -0.84 -13.80 -3.23
N LEU A 100 0.31 -14.28 -3.70
CA LEU A 100 0.92 -15.48 -3.13
C LEU A 100 1.48 -15.15 -1.74
N PRO A 101 1.11 -15.86 -0.66
CA PRO A 101 1.67 -15.58 0.66
C PRO A 101 3.18 -15.83 0.70
N LEU A 102 3.95 -14.84 1.17
CA LEU A 102 5.42 -14.91 1.29
C LEU A 102 5.85 -14.93 2.77
N ASP A 103 5.24 -14.07 3.59
CA ASP A 103 5.40 -14.10 5.05
C ASP A 103 4.04 -14.36 5.72
N LEU A 104 3.94 -15.53 6.35
CA LEU A 104 2.70 -16.03 6.93
C LEU A 104 2.38 -15.41 8.31
N VAL A 105 3.28 -14.61 8.88
CA VAL A 105 3.10 -14.01 10.20
C VAL A 105 2.11 -12.84 10.15
N SER A 106 1.08 -12.89 10.98
CA SER A 106 0.17 -11.76 11.18
C SER A 106 0.61 -10.92 12.38
N ARG A 107 1.13 -9.72 12.09
CA ARG A 107 1.48 -8.71 13.11
C ARG A 107 0.24 -7.91 13.50
N SER A 108 0.27 -7.20 14.63
CA SER A 108 -0.88 -6.38 15.08
C SER A 108 -1.06 -5.09 14.27
N TRP A 109 0.05 -4.44 13.90
CA TRP A 109 0.01 -3.14 13.23
C TRP A 109 -0.71 -3.14 11.87
N PRO A 110 -0.56 -4.15 10.96
CA PRO A 110 -1.30 -4.16 9.69
C PRO A 110 -2.81 -4.17 9.89
N GLN A 111 -3.27 -4.78 10.99
CA GLN A 111 -4.71 -4.92 11.28
C GLN A 111 -5.27 -3.60 11.82
N ALA A 112 -4.48 -2.89 12.64
CA ALA A 112 -4.82 -1.54 13.08
C ALA A 112 -4.86 -0.57 11.89
N GLU A 113 -3.90 -0.68 10.97
CA GLU A 113 -3.86 0.09 9.73
C GLU A 113 -5.06 -0.22 8.82
N ALA A 114 -5.46 -1.48 8.70
CA ALA A 114 -6.67 -1.87 7.95
C ALA A 114 -7.92 -1.15 8.48
N ILE A 115 -8.13 -1.14 9.80
CA ILE A 115 -9.26 -0.44 10.42
C ILE A 115 -9.16 1.07 10.19
N LYS A 116 -7.98 1.66 10.37
CA LYS A 116 -7.75 3.10 10.15
C LYS A 116 -8.05 3.50 8.70
N ALA A 117 -7.60 2.70 7.74
CA ALA A 117 -7.85 2.91 6.32
C ALA A 117 -9.34 2.76 5.96
N ALA A 118 -10.04 1.79 6.56
CA ALA A 118 -11.47 1.62 6.38
C ALA A 118 -12.24 2.88 6.83
N ILE A 119 -11.93 3.41 8.02
CA ILE A 119 -12.54 4.64 8.54
C ILE A 119 -12.24 5.85 7.64
N ALA A 120 -11.03 5.93 7.08
CA ALA A 120 -10.67 7.03 6.19
C ALA A 120 -11.39 6.96 4.83
N LEU A 121 -11.78 5.77 4.37
CA LEU A 121 -12.38 5.54 3.04
C LEU A 121 -13.91 5.50 3.03
N ASP A 122 -14.53 5.49 4.21
CA ASP A 122 -15.97 5.64 4.41
C ASP A 122 -16.44 7.04 3.99
#